data_AF-A0A916REE0-F1
#
_entry.id   AF-A0A916REE0-F1
#
_cell.length_a   1.000
_cell.length_b   1.000
_cell.length_c   1.000
_cell.angle_alpha   90.00
_cell.angle_beta   90.00
_cell.angle_gamma   90.00
#
_symmetry.space_group_name_H-M   'P 1'
#
loop_
_entity.id
_entity.type
_entity.pdbx_description
1 polymer ?
#
loop_
_entity_poly.entity_id
_entity_poly.type
_entity_poly.pdbx_seq_one_letter_code
_entity_poly.pdbx_strand_id
1 'polypeptide(L)' 'MFYDDNAIQFWDEQHSELEDRFLLLGISSKMRILLIVNCYRQQESVIRIISARKATKKESQLYGK' A
#
# COMPACT_ATOMS: atom_id res chain seq x y z
N MET A 1 -9.83 -7.36 7.07
CA MET A 1 -10.12 -6.00 6.55
C MET A 1 -9.07 -5.05 7.11
N PHE A 2 -8.38 -4.32 6.23
CA PHE A 2 -7.52 -3.20 6.60
C PHE A 2 -8.45 -1.97 6.65
N TYR A 3 -8.96 -1.64 7.84
CA TYR A 3 -9.75 -0.44 8.05
C TYR A 3 -8.84 0.59 8.68
N ASP A 4 -8.35 1.48 7.83
CA ASP A 4 -7.50 2.57 8.26
C ASP A 4 -7.87 3.80 7.44
N ASP A 5 -8.65 4.67 8.08
CA ASP A 5 -9.14 5.91 7.47
C ASP A 5 -8.01 6.91 7.18
N ASN A 6 -6.83 6.71 7.77
CA ASN A 6 -5.63 7.53 7.52
C ASN A 6 -4.66 6.85 6.55
N ALA A 7 -5.06 5.73 5.94
CA ALA A 7 -4.20 5.06 4.97
C ALA A 7 -4.00 5.95 3.75
N ILE A 8 -2.75 6.02 3.28
CA ILE A 8 -2.38 6.84 2.13
C ILE A 8 -1.96 5.93 1.00
N GLN A 9 -2.57 6.14 -0.17
CA GLN A 9 -2.24 5.40 -1.38
C GLN A 9 -1.51 6.30 -2.37
N PHE A 10 -0.45 5.76 -2.97
CA PHE A 10 0.36 6.41 -3.99
C PHE A 10 0.44 5.51 -5.23
N TRP A 11 0.58 6.14 -6.39
CA TRP A 11 0.92 5.44 -7.63
C TRP A 11 2.41 5.14 -7.67
N ASP A 12 2.79 3.90 -8.03
CA ASP A 12 4.19 3.50 -8.17
C ASP A 12 4.65 3.74 -9.62
N GLU A 13 5.01 4.99 -9.95
CA GLU A 13 5.42 5.40 -11.30
C GLU A 13 6.55 4.52 -11.87
N GLN A 14 7.50 4.09 -11.02
CA GLN A 14 8.67 3.34 -11.45
C GLN A 14 8.36 1.90 -11.88
N HIS A 15 7.25 1.34 -11.41
CA HIS A 15 6.96 -0.08 -11.60
C HIS A 15 5.62 -0.33 -12.29
N SER A 16 4.93 0.72 -12.73
CA SER A 16 3.60 0.63 -13.33
C SER A 16 3.58 0.61 -14.86
N GLU A 17 4.71 0.31 -15.51
CA GLU A 17 4.79 0.21 -16.98
C GLU A 17 4.04 -1.02 -17.54
N LEU A 18 4.03 -2.13 -16.79
CA LEU A 18 3.44 -3.40 -17.23
C LEU A 18 2.13 -3.75 -16.50
N GLU A 19 1.98 -3.30 -15.26
CA GLU A 19 0.77 -3.51 -14.46
C GLU A 19 0.59 -2.35 -13.48
N ASP A 20 -0.65 -1.91 -13.26
CA ASP A 20 -0.96 -0.82 -12.34
C ASP A 20 -0.54 -1.18 -10.91
N ARG A 21 0.48 -0.50 -10.37
CA ARG A 21 0.99 -0.73 -9.02
C ARG A 21 0.71 0.44 -8.11
N PHE A 22 0.26 0.12 -6.91
CA PHE A 22 -0.08 1.06 -5.88
C PHE A 22 0.69 0.74 -4.60
N LEU A 23 1.22 1.79 -3.99
CA LEU A 23 1.81 1.78 -2.66
C LEU A 23 0.75 2.22 -1.68
N LEU A 24 0.43 1.40 -0.69
CA LEU A 24 -0.50 1.71 0.39
C LEU A 24 0.28 1.75 1.71
N LEU A 25 0.27 2.90 2.36
CA LEU A 25 0.83 3.09 3.68
C LEU A 25 -0.33 3.10 4.69
N GLY A 26 -0.38 2.12 5.58
CA GLY A 26 -1.47 2.00 6.55
C GLY A 26 -1.09 1.24 7.82
N ILE A 27 -1.93 1.30 8.84
CA ILE A 27 -1.73 0.63 10.12
C ILE A 27 -2.35 -0.77 10.14
N SER A 28 -1.56 -1.74 10.59
CA SER A 28 -2.05 -3.10 10.86
C SER A 28 -2.73 -3.19 12.23
N SER A 29 -3.54 -4.23 12.44
CA SER A 29 -4.20 -4.53 13.72
C SER A 29 -3.26 -4.66 14.92
N LYS A 30 -1.96 -4.85 14.68
CA LYS A 30 -0.91 -4.88 15.72
C LYS A 30 -0.25 -3.51 15.93
N MET A 31 -0.90 -2.41 15.53
CA MET A 31 -0.42 -1.04 15.66
C MET A 31 0.95 -0.80 14.98
N ARG A 32 1.18 -1.43 13.83
CA ARG A 32 2.38 -1.22 13.01
C ARG A 32 2.02 -0.61 11.68
N ILE A 33 2.70 0.46 11.30
CA ILE A 33 2.62 1.04 9.97
C ILE A 33 3.31 0.08 8.99
N LEU A 34 2.57 -0.33 7.97
CA LEU A 34 3.01 -1.18 6.88
C LEU A 34 3.00 -0.39 5.58
N LEU A 35 3.98 -0.69 4.73
CA LEU A 35 3.92 -0.35 3.32
C LEU A 35 3.53 -1.62 2.56
N ILE A 36 2.44 -1.53 1.82
CA ILE A 36 1.88 -2.60 0.99
C ILE A 36 2.00 -2.18 -0.46
N VAL A 37 2.62 -3.02 -1.29
CA VAL A 37 2.59 -2.87 -2.75
C VAL A 37 1.50 -3.80 -3.26
N ASN A 38 0.54 -3.27 -4.00
CA ASN A 38 -0.54 -4.04 -4.57
C ASN A 38 -0.79 -3.66 -6.03
N CYS A 39 -1.49 -4.55 -6.74
CA CYS A 39 -1.97 -4.32 -8.08
C CYS A 39 -3.44 -4.69 -8.14
N TYR A 40 -4.25 -3.87 -8.80
CA TYR A 40 -5.66 -4.15 -9.04
C TYR A 40 -5.87 -4.74 -10.44
N ARG A 41 -6.41 -5.95 -10.50
CA ARG A 41 -6.78 -6.61 -11.75
C ARG A 41 -8.27 -6.43 -12.02
N GLN A 42 -8.63 -5.43 -12.82
CA GLN A 42 -10.02 -5.10 -13.14
C GLN A 42 -10.84 -6.30 -13.66
N GLN A 43 -10.26 -7.13 -14.53
CA GLN A 43 -10.96 -8.27 -15.14
C GLN A 43 -11.42 -9.30 -14.10
N GLU A 44 -10.66 -9.49 -13.03
CA GLU A 44 -10.93 -10.47 -11.98
C GLU A 44 -11.57 -9.83 -10.74
N SER A 45 -11.61 -8.49 -10.67
CA SER A 45 -11.94 -7.73 -9.45
C SER A 45 -11.10 -8.15 -8.24
N VAL A 46 -9.83 -8.52 -8.48
CA VAL A 46 -8.90 -9.03 -7.48
C VAL A 46 -7.82 -7.98 -7.19
N ILE A 47 -7.56 -7.75 -5.90
CA ILE A 47 -6.36 -7.03 -5.44
C ILE A 47 -5.28 -8.07 -5.12
N ARG A 48 -4.18 -8.02 -5.84
CA ARG A 48 -3.01 -8.88 -5.59
C ARG A 48 -1.99 -8.11 -4.75
N ILE A 49 -1.64 -8.65 -3.60
CA ILE A 49 -0.52 -8.12 -2.80
C ILE A 49 0.79 -8.63 -3.42
N ILE A 50 1.65 -7.70 -3.82
CA ILE A 50 2.98 -7.98 -4.37
C ILE A 50 4.00 -8.01 -3.23
N SER A 51 3.89 -7.07 -2.29
CA SER A 51 4.77 -6.99 -1.12
C SER A 51 4.04 -6.38 0.07
N ALA A 52 4.40 -6.82 1.26
CA ALA A 52 3.95 -6.23 2.51
C ALA A 52 5.11 -6.26 3.51
N ARG A 53 5.52 -5.07 3.98
CA ARG A 53 6.59 -4.95 4.96
C ARG A 53 6.30 -3.85 5.97
N LYS A 54 7.06 -3.84 7.07
CA LYS A 54 7.06 -2.70 7.99
C LYS A 54 7.54 -1.46 7.25
N ALA A 55 6.86 -0.34 7.45
CA ALA A 55 7.30 0.94 6.92
C ALA A 55 8.64 1.33 7.54
N THR A 56 9.50 1.97 6.76
CA THR A 56 10.72 2.58 7.27
C THR A 56 10.39 3.79 8.14
N LYS A 57 11.37 4.31 8.90
CA LYS A 57 11.19 5.53 9.69
C LYS A 57 10.75 6.72 8.83
N LYS A 58 11.29 6.85 7.61
CA LYS A 58 10.94 7.94 6.67
C LYS A 58 9.52 7.79 6.14
N GLU A 59 9.15 6.60 5.70
CA GLU A 59 7.79 6.31 5.21
C GLU A 59 6.75 6.53 6.31
N SER A 60 7.05 6.10 7.55
CA SER A 60 6.14 6.26 8.69
C SER A 60 5.82 7.73 9.01
N GLN A 61 6.66 8.69 8.60
CA GLN A 61 6.40 10.12 8.78
C GLN A 61 5.40 10.70 7.78
N LEU A 62 5.10 9.97 6.71
CA LEU A 62 4.10 10.35 5.72
C LEU A 62 2.69 9.96 6.18
N TYR A 63 2.57 8.95 7.03
CA TYR A 63 1.29 8.44 7.51
C TYR A 63 0.56 9.48 8.38
N GLY A 64 -0.73 9.72 8.10
CA GLY A 64 -1.57 10.69 8.84
C GLY A 64 -1.26 12.16 8.57
N LYS A 65 -0.57 12.46 7.46
CA LYS A 65 -0.41 13.82 6.91
C LYS A 65 -1.50 14.20 5.92
#